data_AF-A0A351RVE5-F1
#
_entry.id   AF-A0A351RVE5-F1
#
_cell.length_a   1.000
_cell.length_b   1.000
_cell.length_c   1.000
_cell.angle_alpha   90.00
_cell.angle_beta   90.00
_cell.angle_gamma   90.00
#
_symmetry.space_group_name_H-M   'P 1'
#
loop_
_entity.id
_entity.type
_entity.pdbx_description
1 polymer ?
#
loop_
_entity_poly.entity_id
_entity_poly.type
_entity_poly.pdbx_seq_one_letter_code
_entity_poly.pdbx_strand_id
1 'polypeptide(L)'
;MGRRPKMAEVNRLISMGKEKGYLTYEEVNDVLPPDIVSAEQIDDIMMLFGEMDIELVEAGQKKQKIALAMDVKERIEEEFKIEEDALISSDDPVRLYLKEMGTVPLLTREGEVEIAKRIEEGQNEVIYAVVNCPITIREIASLGEKLKGGKIPVQEVVNWGDVDEADGSRIREETKRVLKLIKGLKTVSNKLNSLRVKLKGKLNDKKRGKLLENEKAVKGHVTKIIKDINLDHIQMDRIIQKIAGFVE
;
A
#
# COMPACT_ATOMS: atom_id res chain seq x y z
N MET A 1 29.19 -12.62 63.52
CA MET A 1 28.72 -11.27 63.15
C MET A 1 28.53 -11.24 61.64
N GLY A 2 27.29 -11.32 61.17
CA GLY A 2 26.99 -11.21 59.73
C GLY A 2 27.34 -9.82 59.20
N ARG A 3 27.87 -9.75 57.98
CA ARG A 3 28.15 -8.47 57.31
C ARG A 3 26.81 -7.93 56.78
N ARG A 4 26.53 -6.65 56.99
CA ARG A 4 25.35 -6.03 56.36
C ARG A 4 25.41 -6.24 54.84
N PRO A 5 24.33 -6.73 54.19
CA PRO A 5 24.29 -6.85 52.74
C PRO A 5 24.49 -5.47 52.12
N LYS A 6 25.23 -5.40 51.00
CA LYS A 6 25.45 -4.11 50.33
C LYS A 6 24.13 -3.67 49.71
N MET A 7 23.70 -2.43 49.95
CA MET A 7 22.47 -1.86 49.37
C MET A 7 22.39 -1.98 47.84
N ALA A 8 23.54 -2.07 47.16
CA ALA A 8 23.62 -2.32 45.72
C ALA A 8 23.08 -3.69 45.29
N GLU A 9 23.29 -4.74 46.10
CA GLU A 9 22.84 -6.11 45.82
C GLU A 9 21.32 -6.23 46.01
N VAL A 10 20.79 -5.61 47.06
CA VAL A 10 19.34 -5.52 47.32
C VAL A 10 18.62 -4.73 46.23
N ASN A 11 19.16 -3.57 45.82
CA ASN A 11 18.58 -2.78 44.73
C ASN A 11 18.58 -3.52 43.38
N ARG A 12 19.58 -4.39 43.15
CA ARG A 12 19.63 -5.23 41.96
C ARG A 12 18.51 -6.27 41.97
N LEU A 13 18.27 -6.92 43.11
CA LEU A 13 17.15 -7.85 43.26
C LEU A 13 15.79 -7.16 43.10
N ILE A 14 15.62 -5.97 43.69
CA ILE A 14 14.39 -5.18 43.52
C ILE A 14 14.14 -4.85 42.05
N SER A 15 15.18 -4.44 41.31
CA SER A 15 15.05 -4.11 39.88
C SER A 15 14.64 -5.33 39.06
N MET A 16 15.27 -6.49 39.32
CA MET A 16 14.92 -7.75 38.67
C MET A 16 13.51 -8.23 39.03
N GLY A 17 13.11 -8.08 40.29
CA GLY A 17 11.78 -8.45 40.77
C GLY A 17 10.67 -7.55 40.23
N LYS A 18 10.91 -6.24 40.07
CA LYS A 18 9.97 -5.32 39.42
C LYS A 18 9.78 -5.59 37.94
N GLU A 19 10.85 -5.97 37.24
CA GLU A 19 10.79 -6.26 35.80
C GLU A 19 10.05 -7.59 35.53
N LYS A 20 10.28 -8.61 36.37
CA LYS A 20 9.68 -9.93 36.20
C LYS A 20 8.35 -10.12 36.94
N GLY A 21 8.05 -9.30 37.93
CA GLY A 21 6.92 -9.47 38.86
C GLY A 21 7.11 -10.61 39.89
N TYR A 22 8.23 -11.33 39.85
CA TYR A 22 8.56 -12.40 40.79
C TYR A 22 10.08 -12.60 40.91
N LEU A 23 10.51 -13.18 42.02
CA LEU A 23 11.89 -13.63 42.26
C LEU A 23 11.88 -15.09 42.74
N THR A 24 12.91 -15.85 42.43
CA THR A 24 13.05 -17.21 42.96
C THR A 24 14.02 -17.28 44.14
N TYR A 25 13.81 -18.25 45.03
CA TYR A 25 14.70 -18.48 46.18
C TYR A 25 16.16 -18.74 45.75
N GLU A 26 16.37 -19.38 44.60
CA GLU A 26 17.71 -19.58 44.02
C GLU A 26 18.35 -18.24 43.60
N GLU A 27 17.61 -17.36 42.92
CA GLU A 27 18.11 -16.04 42.50
C GLU A 27 18.43 -15.13 43.70
N VAL A 28 17.65 -15.24 44.78
CA VAL A 28 17.93 -14.51 46.02
C VAL A 28 19.18 -15.07 46.70
N ASN A 29 19.32 -16.40 46.80
CA ASN A 29 20.48 -17.06 47.41
C ASN A 29 21.79 -16.85 46.61
N ASP A 30 21.72 -16.73 45.29
CA ASP A 30 22.88 -16.43 44.43
C ASP A 30 23.46 -15.04 44.67
N VAL A 31 22.58 -14.06 44.92
CA VAL A 31 22.98 -12.66 45.14
C VAL A 31 23.26 -12.39 46.63
N LEU A 32 22.56 -13.08 47.53
CA LEU A 32 22.68 -12.96 48.97
C LEU A 32 22.92 -14.34 49.61
N PRO A 33 24.16 -14.84 49.61
CA PRO A 33 24.51 -16.10 50.26
C PRO A 33 24.23 -16.07 51.77
N PRO A 34 23.79 -17.18 52.37
CA PRO A 34 23.51 -17.29 53.81
C PRO A 34 24.77 -17.10 54.69
N ASP A 35 25.96 -17.20 54.11
CA ASP A 35 27.23 -16.91 54.79
C ASP A 35 27.47 -15.40 55.02
N ILE A 36 26.73 -14.56 54.29
CA ILE A 36 26.90 -13.10 54.31
C ILE A 36 25.77 -12.44 55.12
N VAL A 37 24.57 -13.04 55.16
CA VAL A 37 23.34 -12.43 55.69
C VAL A 37 22.78 -13.28 56.84
N SER A 38 22.40 -12.65 57.96
CA SER A 38 21.76 -13.36 59.07
C SER A 38 20.29 -13.68 58.78
N ALA A 39 19.74 -14.73 59.39
CA ALA A 39 18.33 -15.12 59.23
C ALA A 39 17.35 -13.94 59.43
N GLU A 40 17.56 -13.12 60.46
CA GLU A 40 16.76 -11.91 60.72
C GLU A 40 16.77 -10.90 59.56
N GLN A 41 17.91 -10.76 58.86
CA GLN A 41 18.04 -9.83 57.74
C GLN A 41 17.42 -10.39 56.46
N ILE A 42 17.36 -11.72 56.34
CA ILE A 42 16.65 -12.37 55.23
C ILE A 42 15.15 -12.13 55.39
N ASP A 43 14.61 -12.27 56.61
CA ASP A 43 13.21 -12.00 56.91
C ASP A 43 12.84 -10.54 56.62
N ASP A 44 13.67 -9.57 57.01
CA ASP A 44 13.48 -8.15 56.69
C ASP A 44 13.43 -7.89 55.17
N ILE A 45 14.28 -8.57 54.39
CA ILE A 45 14.31 -8.44 52.92
C ILE A 45 13.07 -9.10 52.28
N MET A 46 12.61 -10.22 52.83
CA MET A 46 11.37 -10.87 52.37
C MET A 46 10.15 -9.98 52.63
N MET A 47 10.09 -9.32 53.79
CA MET A 47 9.06 -8.32 54.08
C MET A 47 9.12 -7.14 53.12
N LEU A 48 10.32 -6.62 52.82
CA LEU A 48 10.52 -5.54 51.85
C LEU A 48 10.05 -5.93 50.44
N PHE A 49 10.28 -7.16 50.00
CA PHE A 49 9.78 -7.64 48.71
C PHE A 49 8.24 -7.76 48.70
N GLY A 50 7.64 -8.21 49.81
CA GLY A 50 6.19 -8.24 49.98
C GLY A 50 5.54 -6.85 49.92
N GLU A 51 6.15 -5.83 50.53
CA GLU A 51 5.67 -4.43 50.44
C GLU A 51 5.76 -3.86 49.02
N MET A 52 6.61 -4.42 48.17
CA MET A 52 6.85 -3.97 46.80
C MET A 52 6.14 -4.83 45.74
N ASP A 53 5.18 -5.67 46.15
CA ASP A 53 4.43 -6.62 45.30
C ASP A 53 5.33 -7.59 44.51
N ILE A 54 6.48 -7.99 45.06
CA ILE A 54 7.39 -8.96 44.43
C ILE A 54 7.21 -10.33 45.10
N GLU A 55 6.57 -11.27 44.40
CA GLU A 55 6.34 -12.61 44.93
C GLU A 55 7.60 -13.51 44.85
N LEU A 56 7.90 -14.22 45.95
CA LEU A 56 8.95 -15.24 45.99
C LEU A 56 8.42 -16.62 45.66
N VAL A 57 8.98 -17.26 44.64
CA VAL A 57 8.50 -18.56 44.13
C VAL A 57 9.60 -19.63 44.12
N GLU A 58 9.21 -20.88 44.35
CA GLU A 58 10.12 -22.02 44.21
C GLU A 58 10.40 -22.33 42.73
N ALA A 59 11.61 -22.79 42.41
CA ALA A 59 12.07 -23.01 41.03
C ALA A 59 11.16 -23.95 40.22
N GLY A 60 10.43 -24.86 40.87
CA GLY A 60 9.46 -25.76 40.25
C GLY A 60 8.16 -25.09 39.74
N GLN A 61 7.84 -23.88 40.19
CA GLN A 61 6.62 -23.14 39.82
C GLN A 61 6.82 -22.13 38.69
N LYS A 62 8.05 -22.01 38.14
CA LYS A 62 8.42 -21.08 37.05
C LYS A 62 7.48 -21.14 35.84
N LYS A 63 6.99 -22.33 35.45
CA LYS A 63 6.20 -22.49 34.21
C LYS A 63 4.74 -22.05 34.30
N GLN A 64 4.12 -22.06 35.48
CA GLN A 64 2.70 -21.68 35.62
C GLN A 64 2.52 -20.17 35.74
N LYS A 65 3.38 -19.45 36.46
CA LYS A 65 3.22 -17.99 36.63
C LYS A 65 3.69 -17.16 35.44
N ILE A 66 4.65 -17.62 34.63
CA ILE A 66 5.06 -16.92 33.39
C ILE A 66 3.88 -16.87 32.39
N ALA A 67 3.08 -17.94 32.30
CA ALA A 67 1.90 -17.97 31.44
C ALA A 67 0.81 -17.01 31.94
N LEU A 68 0.54 -16.96 33.26
CA LEU A 68 -0.43 -16.01 33.84
C LEU A 68 0.03 -14.55 33.76
N ALA A 69 1.32 -14.26 33.89
CA ALA A 69 1.83 -12.88 33.81
C ALA A 69 1.78 -12.32 32.38
N MET A 70 1.98 -13.17 31.35
CA MET A 70 1.78 -12.77 29.96
C MET A 70 0.31 -12.52 29.64
N ASP A 71 -0.59 -13.40 30.08
CA ASP A 71 -2.05 -13.24 29.92
C ASP A 71 -2.55 -11.96 30.59
N VAL A 72 -2.09 -11.65 31.82
CA VAL A 72 -2.51 -10.44 32.54
C VAL A 72 -1.95 -9.18 31.88
N LYS A 73 -0.72 -9.21 31.35
CA LYS A 73 -0.13 -8.05 30.68
C LYS A 73 -0.81 -7.74 29.33
N GLU A 74 -1.08 -8.77 28.52
CA GLU A 74 -1.84 -8.60 27.27
C GLU A 74 -3.26 -8.11 27.54
N ARG A 75 -3.92 -8.64 28.58
CA ARG A 75 -5.28 -8.23 28.94
C ARG A 75 -5.33 -6.81 29.49
N ILE A 76 -4.35 -6.37 30.27
CA ILE A 76 -4.23 -4.98 30.75
C ILE A 76 -3.92 -4.03 29.59
N GLU A 77 -3.04 -4.39 28.64
CA GLU A 77 -2.76 -3.57 27.46
C GLU A 77 -3.99 -3.44 26.52
N GLU A 78 -4.79 -4.50 26.41
CA GLU A 78 -6.07 -4.47 25.69
C GLU A 78 -7.13 -3.65 26.44
N GLU A 79 -7.25 -3.81 27.76
CA GLU A 79 -8.23 -3.11 28.59
C GLU A 79 -7.92 -1.61 28.71
N PHE A 80 -6.64 -1.21 28.79
CA PHE A 80 -6.22 0.20 28.70
C PHE A 80 -6.48 0.81 27.32
N LYS A 81 -6.28 0.05 26.23
CA LYS A 81 -6.67 0.52 24.87
C LYS A 81 -8.17 0.73 24.74
N ILE A 82 -8.97 -0.14 25.36
CA ILE A 82 -10.44 -0.07 25.33
C ILE A 82 -10.93 1.10 26.21
N GLU A 83 -10.33 1.34 27.38
CA GLU A 83 -10.66 2.50 28.23
C GLU A 83 -10.25 3.84 27.60
N GLU A 84 -9.09 3.90 26.92
CA GLU A 84 -8.68 5.09 26.16
C GLU A 84 -9.64 5.34 24.99
N ASP A 85 -10.13 4.30 24.32
CA ASP A 85 -11.14 4.39 23.26
C ASP A 85 -12.55 4.74 23.76
N ALA A 86 -12.91 4.40 24.99
CA ALA A 86 -14.20 4.74 25.59
C ALA A 86 -14.26 6.16 26.18
N LEU A 87 -13.10 6.73 26.57
CA LEU A 87 -13.00 8.06 27.17
C LEU A 87 -12.86 9.20 26.13
N ILE A 88 -12.50 8.86 24.89
CA ILE A 88 -12.40 9.81 23.78
C ILE A 88 -13.78 9.97 23.14
N SER A 89 -14.54 10.93 23.66
CA SER A 89 -15.79 11.43 23.07
C SER A 89 -15.69 11.56 21.54
N SER A 90 -16.61 10.92 20.82
CA SER A 90 -16.66 10.76 19.36
C SER A 90 -17.01 12.03 18.57
N ASP A 91 -16.96 13.22 19.18
CA ASP A 91 -17.53 14.45 18.62
C ASP A 91 -16.49 15.35 17.90
N ASP A 92 -15.20 15.01 17.92
CA ASP A 92 -14.17 15.76 17.21
C ASP A 92 -13.81 15.07 15.86
N PRO A 93 -14.31 15.57 14.71
CA PRO A 93 -14.04 14.97 13.40
C PRO A 93 -12.57 15.05 13.01
N VAL A 94 -11.80 15.99 13.57
CA VAL A 94 -10.35 16.10 13.31
C VAL A 94 -9.62 14.97 14.01
N ARG A 95 -9.97 14.67 15.27
CA ARG A 95 -9.38 13.54 16.01
C ARG A 95 -9.77 12.20 15.41
N LEU A 96 -11.01 12.05 14.94
CA LEU A 96 -11.45 10.86 14.20
C LEU A 96 -10.57 10.66 12.95
N TYR A 97 -10.39 11.70 12.15
CA TYR A 97 -9.54 11.65 10.96
C TYR A 97 -8.08 11.31 11.29
N LEU A 98 -7.49 11.93 12.32
CA LEU A 98 -6.10 11.64 12.73
C LEU A 98 -5.94 10.21 13.25
N LYS A 99 -6.93 9.68 13.97
CA LYS A 99 -6.95 8.28 14.40
C LYS A 99 -7.00 7.35 13.19
N GLU A 100 -7.93 7.59 12.25
CA GLU A 100 -8.04 6.80 11.01
C GLU A 100 -6.76 6.88 10.16
N MET A 101 -6.19 8.07 9.97
CA MET A 101 -4.91 8.24 9.27
C MET A 101 -3.77 7.47 9.97
N GLY A 102 -3.74 7.48 11.30
CA GLY A 102 -2.72 6.79 12.11
C GLY A 102 -2.81 5.26 12.06
N THR A 103 -3.93 4.69 11.61
CA THR A 103 -4.07 3.24 11.42
C THR A 103 -3.32 2.73 10.19
N VAL A 104 -3.08 3.58 9.19
CA VAL A 104 -2.40 3.19 7.95
C VAL A 104 -0.90 3.43 8.12
N PRO A 105 -0.05 2.38 8.06
CA PRO A 105 1.38 2.54 8.20
C PRO A 105 1.95 3.35 7.02
N LEU A 106 2.99 4.13 7.30
CA LEU A 106 3.71 4.85 6.25
C LEU A 106 4.32 3.86 5.24
N LEU A 107 4.31 4.25 3.97
CA LEU A 107 4.91 3.44 2.91
C LEU A 107 6.43 3.45 3.03
N THR A 108 7.05 2.29 2.79
CA THR A 108 8.48 2.23 2.52
C THR A 108 8.74 2.60 1.07
N ARG A 109 9.99 2.97 0.75
CA ARG A 109 10.40 3.26 -0.63
C ARG A 109 10.09 2.10 -1.57
N GLU A 110 10.26 0.86 -1.12
CA GLU A 110 9.92 -0.33 -1.91
C GLU A 110 8.40 -0.46 -2.12
N GLY A 111 7.60 -0.18 -1.09
CA GLY A 111 6.13 -0.19 -1.18
C GLY A 111 5.59 0.89 -2.12
N GLU A 112 6.18 2.09 -2.13
CA GLU A 112 5.84 3.14 -3.10
C GLU A 112 6.08 2.67 -4.55
N VAL A 113 7.22 2.01 -4.80
CA VAL A 113 7.56 1.48 -6.12
C VAL A 113 6.61 0.36 -6.54
N GLU A 114 6.21 -0.52 -5.62
CA GLU A 114 5.25 -1.58 -5.91
C GLU A 114 3.87 -1.01 -6.29
N ILE A 115 3.38 -0.04 -5.52
CA ILE A 115 2.11 0.62 -5.81
C ILE A 115 2.16 1.34 -7.16
N ALA A 116 3.26 2.04 -7.46
CA ALA A 116 3.45 2.71 -8.75
C ALA A 116 3.40 1.71 -9.92
N LYS A 117 4.09 0.56 -9.80
CA LYS A 117 4.05 -0.50 -10.81
C LYS A 117 2.65 -1.06 -11.00
N ARG A 118 1.92 -1.32 -9.90
CA ARG A 118 0.54 -1.83 -9.96
C ARG A 118 -0.40 -0.85 -10.66
N ILE A 119 -0.24 0.45 -10.41
CA ILE A 119 -1.01 1.50 -11.09
C ILE A 119 -0.68 1.50 -12.59
N GLU A 120 0.60 1.45 -12.96
CA GLU A 120 1.04 1.41 -14.36
C GLU A 120 0.52 0.17 -15.10
N GLU A 121 0.58 -1.00 -14.47
CA GLU A 121 0.06 -2.26 -15.01
C GLU A 121 -1.46 -2.18 -15.22
N GLY A 122 -2.21 -1.66 -14.25
CA GLY A 122 -3.66 -1.46 -14.37
C GLY A 122 -4.03 -0.48 -15.49
N GLN A 123 -3.32 0.65 -15.60
CA GLN A 123 -3.52 1.59 -16.71
C GLN A 123 -3.24 0.93 -18.07
N ASN A 124 -2.18 0.13 -18.15
CA ASN A 124 -1.85 -0.62 -19.36
C ASN A 124 -2.94 -1.62 -19.74
N GLU A 125 -3.51 -2.33 -18.75
CA GLU A 125 -4.60 -3.27 -18.96
C GLU A 125 -5.86 -2.58 -19.51
N VAL A 126 -6.24 -1.45 -18.92
CA VAL A 126 -7.36 -0.62 -19.41
C VAL A 126 -7.11 -0.20 -20.86
N ILE A 127 -5.91 0.27 -21.20
CA ILE A 127 -5.58 0.65 -22.58
C ILE A 127 -5.71 -0.57 -23.51
N TYR A 128 -5.20 -1.74 -23.12
CA TYR A 128 -5.33 -2.96 -23.92
C TYR A 128 -6.80 -3.37 -24.15
N ALA A 129 -7.65 -3.23 -23.14
CA ALA A 129 -9.08 -3.51 -23.26
C ALA A 129 -9.76 -2.53 -24.23
N VAL A 130 -9.51 -1.23 -24.05
CA VAL A 130 -10.15 -0.15 -24.81
C VAL A 130 -9.69 -0.12 -26.28
N VAL A 131 -8.43 -0.47 -26.57
CA VAL A 131 -7.88 -0.50 -27.95
C VAL A 131 -8.59 -1.51 -28.86
N ASN A 132 -9.13 -2.60 -28.30
CA ASN A 132 -9.79 -3.62 -29.11
C ASN A 132 -11.16 -3.16 -29.66
N CYS A 133 -11.73 -2.11 -29.08
CA CYS A 133 -13.03 -1.56 -29.43
C CYS A 133 -12.94 -0.59 -30.63
N PRO A 134 -13.72 -0.79 -31.72
CA PRO A 134 -13.77 0.14 -32.84
C PRO A 134 -14.28 1.55 -32.47
N ILE A 135 -15.10 1.64 -31.41
CA ILE A 135 -15.69 2.89 -30.92
C ILE A 135 -14.59 3.84 -30.42
N THR A 136 -13.61 3.31 -29.69
CA THR A 136 -12.43 4.03 -29.21
C THR A 136 -11.74 4.81 -30.33
N ILE A 137 -11.46 4.13 -31.45
CA ILE A 137 -10.74 4.76 -32.56
C ILE A 137 -11.57 5.89 -33.18
N ARG A 138 -12.89 5.72 -33.25
CA ARG A 138 -13.81 6.75 -33.75
C ARG A 138 -13.82 7.95 -32.83
N GLU A 139 -13.84 7.74 -31.51
CA GLU A 139 -13.85 8.83 -30.53
C GLU A 139 -12.53 9.60 -30.55
N ILE A 140 -11.39 8.90 -30.58
CA ILE A 140 -10.06 9.52 -30.72
C ILE A 140 -9.97 10.32 -32.04
N ALA A 141 -10.54 9.80 -33.13
CA ALA A 141 -10.61 10.54 -34.39
C ALA A 141 -11.47 11.82 -34.26
N SER A 142 -12.60 11.76 -33.55
CA SER A 142 -13.44 12.94 -33.27
C SER A 142 -12.71 13.97 -32.41
N LEU A 143 -11.97 13.54 -31.39
CA LEU A 143 -11.11 14.42 -30.59
C LEU A 143 -10.07 15.12 -31.46
N GLY A 144 -9.44 14.40 -32.40
CA GLY A 144 -8.51 14.99 -33.36
C GLY A 144 -9.15 16.02 -34.29
N GLU A 145 -10.40 15.82 -34.71
CA GLU A 145 -11.14 16.81 -35.51
C GLU A 145 -11.48 18.07 -34.69
N LYS A 146 -11.88 17.90 -33.43
CA LYS A 146 -12.13 19.02 -32.50
C LYS A 146 -10.87 19.81 -32.20
N LEU A 147 -9.75 19.12 -31.97
CA LEU A 147 -8.43 19.72 -31.76
C LEU A 147 -7.97 20.49 -33.01
N LYS A 148 -8.12 19.89 -34.20
CA LYS A 148 -7.80 20.56 -35.48
C LYS A 148 -8.67 21.80 -35.71
N GLY A 149 -9.94 21.74 -35.29
CA GLY A 149 -10.87 22.87 -35.37
C GLY A 149 -10.70 23.93 -34.29
N GLY A 150 -9.74 23.77 -33.37
CA GLY A 150 -9.49 24.71 -32.27
C GLY A 150 -10.61 24.77 -31.22
N LYS A 151 -11.50 23.76 -31.18
CA LYS A 151 -12.62 23.72 -30.23
C LYS A 151 -12.21 23.29 -28.82
N ILE A 152 -11.09 22.55 -28.72
CA ILE A 152 -10.55 22.01 -27.49
C ILE A 152 -9.03 22.25 -27.53
N PRO A 153 -8.42 22.81 -26.47
CA PRO A 153 -6.97 22.95 -26.38
C PRO A 153 -6.29 21.58 -26.21
N VAL A 154 -5.05 21.44 -26.67
CA VAL A 154 -4.31 20.17 -26.58
C VAL A 154 -4.12 19.70 -25.13
N GLN A 155 -4.07 20.66 -24.18
CA GLN A 155 -3.90 20.42 -22.75
C GLN A 155 -5.09 19.66 -22.12
N GLU A 156 -6.29 19.77 -22.70
CA GLU A 156 -7.46 19.00 -22.26
C GLU A 156 -7.52 17.60 -22.88
N VAL A 157 -6.69 17.34 -23.89
CA VAL A 157 -6.70 16.07 -24.65
C VAL A 157 -5.58 15.14 -24.18
N VAL A 158 -4.41 15.71 -23.89
CA VAL A 158 -3.19 14.97 -23.54
C VAL A 158 -2.82 15.27 -22.10
N ASN A 159 -2.36 14.25 -21.38
CA ASN A 159 -1.76 14.46 -20.07
C ASN A 159 -0.45 15.28 -20.23
N TRP A 160 -0.54 16.57 -19.88
CA TRP A 160 0.52 17.57 -20.04
C TRP A 160 1.52 17.57 -18.88
N GLY A 161 1.19 16.91 -17.76
CA GLY A 161 1.93 16.99 -16.50
C GLY A 161 1.96 18.40 -15.89
N ASP A 162 2.62 18.52 -14.73
CA ASP A 162 2.77 19.76 -13.97
C ASP A 162 3.87 20.65 -14.56
N VAL A 163 3.72 21.04 -15.83
CA VAL A 163 4.65 21.98 -16.47
C VAL A 163 3.99 23.36 -16.51
N ASP A 164 4.29 24.18 -15.51
CA ASP A 164 3.73 25.53 -15.29
C ASP A 164 4.05 26.53 -16.43
N GLU A 165 4.98 26.22 -17.33
CA GLU A 165 5.35 27.07 -18.46
C GLU A 165 5.16 26.35 -19.80
N ALA A 166 3.90 26.33 -20.26
CA ALA A 166 3.56 25.98 -21.63
C ALA A 166 3.69 27.20 -22.54
N ASP A 167 4.89 27.46 -23.06
CA ASP A 167 5.07 28.42 -24.15
C ASP A 167 4.13 28.06 -25.32
N GLY A 168 3.52 29.07 -25.94
CA GLY A 168 2.61 28.87 -27.08
C GLY A 168 3.26 28.16 -28.29
N SER A 169 4.59 28.11 -28.36
CA SER A 169 5.35 27.29 -29.32
C SER A 169 5.20 25.78 -29.04
N ARG A 170 5.38 25.37 -27.78
CA ARG A 170 5.26 23.96 -27.33
C ARG A 170 3.84 23.43 -27.53
N ILE A 171 2.82 24.24 -27.20
CA ILE A 171 1.41 23.88 -27.42
C ILE A 171 1.16 23.57 -28.91
N ARG A 172 1.70 24.40 -29.82
CA ARG A 172 1.56 24.18 -31.27
C ARG A 172 2.32 22.94 -31.75
N GLU A 173 3.49 22.66 -31.18
CA GLU A 173 4.28 21.48 -31.53
C GLU A 173 3.57 20.18 -31.09
N GLU A 174 3.10 20.13 -29.84
CA GLU A 174 2.33 19.00 -29.33
C GLU A 174 1.02 18.82 -30.09
N THR A 175 0.32 19.91 -30.41
CA THR A 175 -0.88 19.84 -31.26
C THR A 175 -0.57 19.18 -32.61
N LYS A 176 0.54 19.55 -33.26
CA LYS A 176 0.97 18.93 -34.52
C LYS A 176 1.33 17.45 -34.33
N ARG A 177 2.02 17.11 -33.24
CA ARG A 177 2.40 15.73 -32.87
C ARG A 177 1.16 14.85 -32.72
N VAL A 178 0.20 15.27 -31.89
CA VAL A 178 -1.06 14.56 -31.64
C VAL A 178 -1.85 14.39 -32.92
N LEU A 179 -1.99 15.44 -33.74
CA LEU A 179 -2.68 15.35 -35.03
C LEU A 179 -2.01 14.38 -36.01
N LYS A 180 -0.67 14.29 -36.00
CA LYS A 180 0.07 13.31 -36.82
C LYS A 180 -0.19 11.88 -36.33
N LEU A 181 -0.19 11.66 -35.02
CA LEU A 181 -0.51 10.36 -34.41
C LEU A 181 -1.94 9.92 -34.73
N ILE A 182 -2.93 10.81 -34.60
CA ILE A 182 -4.34 10.51 -34.92
C ILE A 182 -4.51 10.18 -36.41
N LYS A 183 -3.82 10.88 -37.31
CA LYS A 183 -3.80 10.51 -38.74
C LYS A 183 -3.23 9.11 -38.96
N GLY A 184 -2.11 8.79 -38.30
CA GLY A 184 -1.51 7.46 -38.33
C GLY A 184 -2.46 6.38 -37.81
N LEU A 185 -3.13 6.66 -36.69
CA LEU A 185 -4.14 5.78 -36.08
C LEU A 185 -5.27 5.47 -37.07
N LYS A 186 -5.78 6.48 -37.79
CA LYS A 186 -6.82 6.31 -38.81
C LYS A 186 -6.37 5.38 -39.95
N THR A 187 -5.15 5.53 -40.44
CA THR A 187 -4.59 4.66 -41.48
C THR A 187 -4.44 3.21 -41.00
N VAL A 188 -3.91 3.01 -39.78
CA VAL A 188 -3.73 1.68 -39.20
C VAL A 188 -5.08 1.02 -38.90
N SER A 189 -6.05 1.78 -38.40
CA SER A 189 -7.42 1.30 -38.17
C SER A 189 -8.11 0.84 -39.45
N ASN A 190 -7.97 1.59 -40.54
CA ASN A 190 -8.50 1.17 -41.84
C ASN A 190 -7.87 -0.14 -42.33
N LYS A 191 -6.56 -0.31 -42.12
CA LYS A 191 -5.87 -1.58 -42.41
C LYS A 191 -6.45 -2.71 -41.54
N LEU A 192 -6.63 -2.49 -40.24
CA LEU A 192 -7.22 -3.47 -39.32
C LEU A 192 -8.63 -3.89 -39.76
N ASN A 193 -9.49 -2.93 -40.13
CA ASN A 193 -10.83 -3.22 -40.64
C ASN A 193 -10.78 -4.05 -41.93
N SER A 194 -9.90 -3.72 -42.87
CA SER A 194 -9.75 -4.51 -44.10
C SER A 194 -9.28 -5.95 -43.83
N LEU A 195 -8.42 -6.15 -42.82
CA LEU A 195 -7.98 -7.48 -42.38
C LEU A 195 -9.12 -8.26 -41.70
N ARG A 196 -9.90 -7.60 -40.83
CA ARG A 196 -11.09 -8.19 -40.20
C ARG A 196 -12.13 -8.64 -41.23
N VAL A 197 -12.35 -7.86 -42.29
CA VAL A 197 -13.24 -8.25 -43.41
C VAL A 197 -12.69 -9.48 -44.14
N LYS A 198 -11.39 -9.51 -44.43
CA LYS A 198 -10.74 -10.69 -45.07
C LYS A 198 -10.86 -11.94 -44.20
N LEU A 199 -10.71 -11.81 -42.89
CA LEU A 199 -10.85 -12.91 -41.91
C LEU A 199 -12.27 -13.50 -41.82
N LYS A 200 -13.31 -12.72 -42.14
CA LYS A 200 -14.69 -13.23 -42.23
C LYS A 200 -14.96 -14.09 -43.46
N GLY A 201 -14.09 -14.05 -44.48
CA GLY A 201 -14.21 -14.89 -45.68
C GLY A 201 -13.78 -16.34 -45.45
N LYS A 202 -14.20 -17.26 -46.34
CA LYS A 202 -13.69 -18.64 -46.35
C LYS A 202 -12.20 -18.63 -46.70
N LEU A 203 -11.37 -19.07 -45.76
CA LEU A 203 -9.91 -19.08 -45.86
C LEU A 203 -9.35 -20.47 -45.52
N ASN A 204 -8.22 -20.79 -46.14
CA ASN A 204 -7.44 -21.99 -45.83
C ASN A 204 -6.72 -21.81 -44.48
N ASP A 205 -6.54 -22.86 -43.67
CA ASP A 205 -5.99 -22.79 -42.30
C ASP A 205 -4.63 -22.09 -42.23
N LYS A 206 -3.75 -22.39 -43.19
CA LYS A 206 -2.42 -21.77 -43.27
C LYS A 206 -2.47 -20.26 -43.58
N LYS A 207 -3.47 -19.82 -44.35
CA LYS A 207 -3.71 -18.40 -44.66
C LYS A 207 -4.39 -17.69 -43.48
N ARG A 208 -5.28 -18.39 -42.78
CA ARG A 208 -5.96 -17.89 -41.57
C ARG A 208 -4.95 -17.63 -40.45
N GLY A 209 -4.00 -18.54 -40.22
CA GLY A 209 -2.92 -18.36 -39.25
C GLY A 209 -2.08 -17.09 -39.50
N LYS A 210 -1.62 -16.90 -40.74
CA LYS A 210 -0.85 -15.70 -41.14
C LYS A 210 -1.65 -14.39 -40.97
N LEU A 211 -2.95 -14.42 -41.25
CA LEU A 211 -3.82 -13.25 -41.08
C LEU A 211 -4.05 -12.91 -39.61
N LEU A 212 -4.18 -13.92 -38.73
CA LEU A 212 -4.29 -13.71 -37.28
C LEU A 212 -3.01 -13.13 -36.69
N GLU A 213 -1.84 -13.58 -37.15
CA GLU A 213 -0.55 -13.02 -36.74
C GLU A 213 -0.43 -11.55 -37.16
N ASN A 214 -0.79 -11.24 -38.41
CA ASN A 214 -0.84 -9.86 -38.90
C ASN A 214 -1.86 -9.01 -38.13
N GLU A 215 -3.02 -9.57 -37.74
CA GLU A 215 -4.01 -8.86 -36.92
C GLU A 215 -3.44 -8.51 -35.55
N LYS A 216 -2.74 -9.46 -34.89
CA LYS A 216 -2.07 -9.23 -33.61
C LYS A 216 -1.01 -8.13 -33.73
N ALA A 217 -0.17 -8.18 -34.76
CA ALA A 217 0.86 -7.16 -34.99
C ALA A 217 0.25 -5.76 -35.20
N VAL A 218 -0.82 -5.67 -36.01
CA VAL A 218 -1.53 -4.41 -36.25
C VAL A 218 -2.19 -3.90 -34.96
N LYS A 219 -2.81 -4.77 -34.15
CA LYS A 219 -3.36 -4.39 -32.84
C LYS A 219 -2.28 -3.83 -31.91
N GLY A 220 -1.11 -4.48 -31.85
CA GLY A 220 0.03 -3.97 -31.09
C GLY A 220 0.49 -2.57 -31.53
N HIS A 221 0.48 -2.31 -32.84
CA HIS A 221 0.77 -0.96 -33.36
C HIS A 221 -0.30 0.06 -32.97
N VAL A 222 -1.59 -0.31 -32.97
CA VAL A 222 -2.68 0.56 -32.51
C VAL A 222 -2.50 0.88 -31.02
N THR A 223 -2.21 -0.12 -30.18
CA THR A 223 -1.94 0.09 -28.74
C THR A 223 -0.79 1.06 -28.54
N LYS A 224 0.32 0.88 -29.29
CA LYS A 224 1.47 1.77 -29.18
C LYS A 224 1.12 3.21 -29.55
N ILE A 225 0.39 3.43 -30.64
CA ILE A 225 -0.04 4.78 -31.05
C ILE A 225 -0.96 5.41 -29.98
N ILE A 226 -1.88 4.65 -29.40
CA ILE A 226 -2.78 5.17 -28.36
C ILE A 226 -1.98 5.54 -27.09
N LYS A 227 -1.00 4.73 -26.69
CA LYS A 227 -0.07 5.06 -25.60
C LYS A 227 0.75 6.31 -25.92
N ASP A 228 1.27 6.43 -27.15
CA ASP A 228 2.05 7.58 -27.59
C ASP A 228 1.24 8.89 -27.61
N ILE A 229 -0.09 8.82 -27.83
CA ILE A 229 -0.97 9.99 -27.73
C ILE A 229 -1.04 10.51 -26.28
N ASN A 230 -0.84 9.64 -25.29
CA ASN A 230 -0.88 9.97 -23.86
C ASN A 230 -2.15 10.74 -23.46
N LEU A 231 -3.31 10.15 -23.76
CA LEU A 231 -4.60 10.78 -23.47
C LEU A 231 -4.74 11.09 -21.98
N ASP A 232 -5.34 12.23 -21.68
CA ASP A 232 -5.71 12.55 -20.30
C ASP A 232 -6.75 11.56 -19.75
N HIS A 233 -6.67 11.29 -18.45
CA HIS A 233 -7.54 10.36 -17.73
C HIS A 233 -9.03 10.70 -17.91
N ILE A 234 -9.40 11.99 -17.94
CA ILE A 234 -10.79 12.44 -18.15
C ILE A 234 -11.29 12.02 -19.53
N GLN A 235 -10.44 12.11 -20.56
CA GLN A 235 -10.81 11.70 -21.92
C GLN A 235 -10.91 10.19 -22.03
N MET A 236 -10.04 9.45 -21.34
CA MET A 236 -10.11 7.99 -21.27
C MET A 236 -11.40 7.52 -20.61
N ASP A 237 -11.81 8.12 -19.49
CA ASP A 237 -13.05 7.78 -18.81
C ASP A 237 -14.29 8.06 -19.67
N ARG A 238 -14.30 9.19 -20.40
CA ARG A 238 -15.35 9.49 -21.38
C ARG A 238 -15.45 8.46 -22.49
N ILE A 239 -14.32 7.94 -22.97
CA ILE A 239 -14.30 6.87 -23.97
C ILE A 239 -14.87 5.58 -23.37
N ILE A 240 -14.48 5.24 -22.14
CA ILE A 240 -14.96 4.04 -21.44
C ILE A 240 -16.47 4.11 -21.20
N GLN A 241 -17.00 5.23 -20.71
CA GLN A 241 -18.44 5.44 -20.52
C GLN A 241 -19.21 5.29 -21.83
N LYS A 242 -18.68 5.83 -22.94
CA LYS A 242 -19.28 5.64 -24.26
C LYS A 242 -19.30 4.18 -24.66
N ILE A 243 -18.22 3.43 -24.44
CA ILE A 243 -18.17 1.99 -24.74
C ILE A 243 -19.23 1.25 -23.92
N ALA A 244 -19.34 1.54 -22.61
CA ALA A 244 -20.33 0.93 -21.74
C ALA A 244 -21.76 1.13 -22.26
N GLY A 245 -22.11 2.35 -22.69
CA GLY A 245 -23.42 2.66 -23.24
C GLY A 245 -23.74 2.03 -24.61
N PHE A 246 -22.80 1.34 -25.25
CA PHE A 246 -23.05 0.52 -26.46
C PHE A 246 -23.16 -0.99 -26.15
N VAL A 247 -22.83 -1.40 -24.92
CA VAL A 247 -22.84 -2.80 -24.48
C VAL A 247 -24.14 -3.13 -23.72
N GLU A 248 -24.76 -2.13 -23.09
CA GLU A 248 -26.16 -2.18 -22.60
C GLU A 248 -27.18 -2.09 -23.75
#